data_AF-A0AAW9E9X2-F1
#
_entry.id   AF-A0AAW9E9X2-F1
#
_cell.length_a   1.000
_cell.length_b   1.000
_cell.length_c   1.000
_cell.angle_alpha   90.00
_cell.angle_beta   90.00
_cell.angle_gamma   90.00
#
_symmetry.space_group_name_H-M   'P 1'
#
loop_
_entity.id
_entity.type
_entity.pdbx_description
1 polymer ?
#
loop_
_entity_poly.entity_id
_entity_poly.type
_entity_poly.pdbx_seq_one_letter_code
_entity_poly.pdbx_strand_id
1 'polypeptide(L)'
;ASGTAALECMLAKCPMVVGYRMKPFTFWLAKRLVKTDYVSLPNLLAGRELVKELLQEECEPQALSQALLPLLAKGKTSHAMHDTFRELHQ
;
A
#
# COMPACT_ATOMS: atom_id res chain seq x y z
N ALA A 1 0.64 12.89 -5.93
CA ALA A 1 0.27 12.99 -4.51
C ALA A 1 -0.34 11.67 -4.06
N SER A 2 0.47 10.72 -3.57
CA SER A 2 -0.03 9.39 -3.17
C SER A 2 0.80 8.80 -2.02
N GLY A 3 2.13 8.95 -2.04
CA GLY A 3 3.00 8.46 -0.97
C GLY A 3 2.74 9.09 0.41
N THR A 4 2.57 10.42 0.47
CA THR A 4 2.28 11.13 1.73
C THR A 4 0.91 10.77 2.30
N ALA A 5 -0.11 10.60 1.45
CA ALA A 5 -1.43 10.17 1.88
C ALA A 5 -1.41 8.74 2.46
N ALA A 6 -0.60 7.83 1.88
CA ALA A 6 -0.41 6.49 2.44
C ALA A 6 0.26 6.55 3.83
N LEU A 7 1.23 7.45 4.02
CA LEU A 7 1.85 7.67 5.32
C LEU A 7 0.86 8.23 6.34
N GLU A 8 0.08 9.26 5.98
CA GLU A 8 -0.94 9.84 6.87
C GLU A 8 -1.98 8.80 7.29
N CYS A 9 -2.42 7.97 6.35
CA CYS A 9 -3.36 6.88 6.61
C CYS A 9 -2.78 5.85 7.60
N MET A 10 -1.48 5.57 7.49
CA MET A 10 -0.76 4.66 8.40
C MET A 10 -0.62 5.27 9.80
N LEU A 11 -0.34 6.57 9.87
CA LEU A 11 -0.30 7.31 11.13
C LEU A 11 -1.67 7.33 11.81
N ALA A 12 -2.74 7.47 11.04
CA ALA A 12 -4.12 7.35 11.50
C ALA A 12 -4.56 5.90 11.82
N LYS A 13 -3.67 4.91 11.64
CA LYS A 13 -3.91 3.48 11.89
C LYS A 13 -5.07 2.92 11.07
N CYS A 14 -5.33 3.52 9.91
CA CYS A 14 -6.41 3.10 9.03
C CYS A 14 -5.89 1.98 8.11
N PRO A 15 -6.48 0.77 8.14
CA PRO A 15 -6.18 -0.29 7.18
C PRO A 15 -6.37 0.20 5.74
N MET A 16 -5.43 -0.11 4.85
CA MET A 16 -5.45 0.43 3.49
C MET A 16 -4.93 -0.55 2.44
N VAL A 17 -5.33 -0.30 1.19
CA VAL A 17 -4.77 -0.89 -0.03
C VAL A 17 -4.32 0.26 -0.92
N VAL A 18 -3.14 0.14 -1.53
CA VAL A 18 -2.58 1.18 -2.37
C VAL A 18 -2.70 0.75 -3.84
N GLY A 19 -3.54 1.45 -4.60
CA GLY A 19 -3.64 1.29 -6.04
C GLY A 19 -2.94 2.44 -6.76
N TYR A 20 -2.11 2.14 -7.75
CA TYR A 20 -1.51 3.19 -8.58
C TYR A 20 -1.43 2.80 -10.06
N ARG A 21 -2.02 3.65 -10.92
CA ARG A 21 -1.96 3.53 -12.38
C ARG A 21 -1.36 4.79 -12.99
N MET A 22 -0.33 4.62 -13.79
CA MET A 22 0.40 5.72 -14.44
C MET A 22 0.75 5.31 -15.87
N LYS A 23 1.18 6.27 -16.70
CA LYS A 23 1.55 5.96 -18.09
C LYS A 23 2.65 4.86 -18.12
N PRO A 24 2.51 3.79 -18.91
CA PRO A 24 3.44 2.65 -18.91
C PRO A 24 4.89 3.06 -19.12
N PHE A 25 5.13 4.04 -20.01
CA PHE A 25 6.46 4.58 -20.27
C PHE A 25 7.09 5.25 -19.04
N THR A 26 6.31 6.07 -18.33
CA THR A 26 6.77 6.75 -17.12
C THR A 26 7.08 5.73 -16.01
N PHE A 27 6.32 4.64 -15.93
CA PHE A 27 6.56 3.58 -14.94
C PHE A 27 7.78 2.77 -15.25
N TRP A 28 8.00 2.45 -16.53
CA TRP A 28 9.22 1.76 -16.96
C TRP A 28 10.47 2.58 -16.60
N LEU A 29 10.44 3.89 -16.84
CA LEU A 29 11.52 4.80 -16.42
C LEU A 29 11.67 4.85 -14.90
N ALA A 30 10.57 5.02 -14.17
CA ALA A 30 10.58 5.09 -12.71
C ALA A 30 11.12 3.79 -12.09
N LYS A 31 10.66 2.62 -12.56
CA LYS A 31 11.13 1.30 -12.11
C LYS A 31 12.61 1.08 -12.39
N ARG A 32 13.16 1.69 -13.44
CA ARG A 32 14.59 1.60 -13.75
C ARG A 32 15.44 2.55 -12.89
N LEU A 33 14.86 3.67 -12.44
CA LEU A 33 15.53 4.67 -11.61
C LEU A 33 15.43 4.33 -10.11
N VAL A 34 14.31 3.74 -9.69
CA VAL A 34 13.99 3.39 -8.31
C VAL A 34 14.45 1.95 -8.04
N LYS A 35 15.35 1.78 -7.08
CA LYS A 35 15.90 0.46 -6.68
C LYS A 35 15.06 -0.25 -5.61
N THR A 36 13.93 0.29 -5.22
CA THR A 36 13.10 -0.26 -4.15
C THR A 36 12.01 -1.17 -4.71
N ASP A 37 11.75 -2.28 -4.03
CA ASP A 37 10.71 -3.23 -4.43
C ASP A 37 9.29 -2.71 -4.13
N TYR A 38 9.18 -1.63 -3.35
CA TYR A 38 7.92 -1.03 -2.92
C TYR A 38 7.80 0.44 -3.34
N VAL A 39 6.56 0.88 -3.56
CA VAL A 39 6.23 2.26 -3.94
C VAL A 39 5.66 3.05 -2.76
N SER A 40 4.93 2.39 -1.85
CA SER A 40 4.29 3.05 -0.72
C SER A 40 5.27 3.23 0.45
N LEU A 41 5.18 4.38 1.14
CA LEU A 41 5.99 4.66 2.32
C LEU A 41 5.81 3.61 3.44
N PRO A 42 4.59 3.10 3.74
CA PRO A 42 4.42 2.05 4.74
C PRO A 42 5.23 0.78 4.45
N ASN A 43 5.27 0.33 3.20
CA ASN A 43 6.02 -0.86 2.81
C ASN A 43 7.53 -0.62 2.81
N LEU A 44 7.96 0.57 2.39
CA LEU A 44 9.37 0.97 2.45
C LEU A 44 9.87 1.03 3.90
N LEU A 45 9.08 1.57 4.83
CA LEU A 45 9.40 1.60 6.26
C LEU A 45 9.37 0.20 6.89
N ALA A 46 8.42 -0.64 6.48
CA ALA A 46 8.30 -2.01 6.99
C ALA A 46 9.38 -2.96 6.42
N GLY A 47 10.03 -2.60 5.31
CA GLY A 47 10.96 -3.47 4.58
C GLY A 47 10.31 -4.72 3.98
N ARG A 48 8.97 -4.77 3.94
CA ARG A 48 8.16 -5.88 3.44
C ARG A 48 6.83 -5.37 2.90
N GLU A 49 6.12 -6.19 2.14
CA GLU A 49 4.75 -5.91 1.72
C GLU A 49 3.82 -5.96 2.94
N LEU A 50 3.57 -4.80 3.55
CA LEU A 50 2.66 -4.61 4.68
C LEU A 50 1.26 -4.25 4.21
N VAL A 51 1.16 -3.30 3.28
CA VAL A 51 -0.07 -2.93 2.58
C VAL A 51 -0.03 -3.51 1.17
N LYS A 52 -1.15 -4.05 0.70
CA LYS A 52 -1.24 -4.58 -0.66
C LYS A 52 -1.07 -3.44 -1.65
N GLU A 53 -0.05 -3.55 -2.51
CA GLU A 53 0.17 -2.62 -3.62
C GLU A 53 -0.34 -3.27 -4.90
N LEU A 54 -1.27 -2.60 -5.58
CA LEU A 54 -1.79 -3.02 -6.88
C LEU A 54 -1.35 -1.97 -7.90
N LEU A 55 -0.38 -2.34 -8.75
CA LEU A 55 0.26 -1.42 -9.68
C LEU A 55 -0.15 -1.72 -11.11
N GLN A 56 -0.37 -0.65 -11.88
CA GLN A 56 -0.66 -0.74 -13.32
C GLN A 56 -1.88 -1.58 -13.66
N GLU A 57 -1.68 -2.70 -14.37
CA GLU A 57 -2.77 -3.59 -14.78
C GLU A 57 -3.31 -4.39 -13.59
N GLU A 58 -2.59 -4.48 -12.46
CA GLU A 58 -3.14 -5.05 -11.23
C GLU A 58 -4.06 -4.06 -10.50
N CYS A 59 -3.96 -2.76 -10.82
CA CYS A 59 -4.82 -1.71 -10.27
C CYS A 59 -6.19 -1.71 -10.95
N GLU A 60 -6.89 -2.84 -10.86
CA GLU A 60 -8.23 -3.04 -11.39
C GLU A 60 -9.29 -3.08 -10.28
N PRO A 61 -10.54 -2.65 -10.57
CA PRO A 61 -11.59 -2.56 -9.56
C PRO A 61 -11.84 -3.89 -8.81
N GLN A 62 -11.79 -5.01 -9.52
CA GLN A 62 -12.00 -6.34 -8.95
C GLN A 62 -10.87 -6.70 -7.98
N ALA A 63 -9.61 -6.50 -8.37
CA ALA A 63 -8.46 -6.75 -7.50
C ALA A 63 -8.47 -5.84 -6.26
N LEU A 64 -8.79 -4.55 -6.45
CA LEU A 64 -8.90 -3.58 -5.36
C LEU A 64 -9.98 -3.97 -4.36
N SER A 65 -11.18 -4.33 -4.84
CA SER A 65 -12.28 -4.74 -3.97
C SER A 65 -11.95 -6.02 -3.20
N GLN A 66 -11.36 -7.02 -3.86
CA GLN A 66 -10.92 -8.26 -3.20
C GLN A 66 -9.87 -8.00 -2.12
N ALA A 67 -8.94 -7.07 -2.35
CA ALA A 67 -7.94 -6.70 -1.35
C ALA A 67 -8.52 -5.88 -0.19
N LEU A 68 -9.52 -5.04 -0.44
CA LEU A 68 -10.15 -4.18 0.56
C LEU A 68 -11.15 -4.91 1.46
N LEU A 69 -11.91 -5.88 0.93
CA LEU A 69 -12.97 -6.56 1.67
C LEU A 69 -12.50 -7.18 3.01
N PRO A 70 -11.36 -7.90 3.09
CA PRO A 70 -10.86 -8.44 4.36
C PRO A 70 -10.48 -7.38 5.39
N LEU A 71 -10.08 -6.18 4.93
CA LEU A 71 -9.72 -5.06 5.80
C LEU A 71 -10.99 -4.37 6.34
N LEU A 72 -12.00 -4.19 5.48
CA LEU A 72 -13.29 -3.59 5.86
C LEU A 72 -14.09 -4.47 6.81
N ALA A 73 -13.90 -5.79 6.78
CA ALA A 73 -14.57 -6.73 7.68
C ALA A 73 -14.19 -6.56 9.17
N LYS A 74 -13.24 -5.67 9.52
CA LYS A 74 -12.73 -5.44 10.89
C LYS A 74 -12.35 -6.74 11.62
N GLY A 75 -11.91 -7.72 10.84
CA GLY A 75 -11.49 -9.02 11.34
C GLY A 75 -10.04 -9.00 11.82
N LYS A 76 -9.49 -10.20 12.04
CA LYS A 76 -8.11 -10.41 12.48
C LYS A 76 -7.08 -9.69 11.59
N THR A 77 -7.30 -9.68 10.28
CA THR A 77 -6.40 -9.03 9.30
C THR A 77 -6.30 -7.52 9.51
N SER A 78 -7.43 -6.86 9.78
CA SER A 78 -7.47 -5.42 10.08
C SER A 78 -6.75 -5.10 11.38
N HIS A 79 -6.93 -5.92 12.42
CA HIS A 79 -6.27 -5.71 13.71
C HIS A 79 -4.76 -5.94 13.61
N ALA A 80 -4.30 -7.01 12.95
CA ALA A 80 -2.89 -7.27 12.76
C ALA A 80 -2.16 -6.13 12.00
N MET A 81 -2.82 -5.59 10.97
CA MET A 81 -2.30 -4.44 10.22
C MET A 81 -2.25 -3.17 11.11
N HIS A 82 -3.31 -2.92 11.88
CA HIS A 82 -3.37 -1.80 12.83
C HIS A 82 -2.26 -1.88 13.90
N ASP A 83 -2.01 -3.06 14.44
CA ASP A 83 -0.97 -3.29 15.46
C ASP A 83 0.43 -3.09 14.85
N THR A 84 0.66 -3.62 13.64
CA THR A 84 1.93 -3.37 12.92
C THR A 84 2.15 -1.87 12.67
N PHE A 85 1.10 -1.12 12.30
CA PHE A 85 1.19 0.33 12.12
C PHE A 85 1.48 1.08 13.43
N ARG A 86 1.15 0.50 14.58
CA ARG A 86 1.51 1.05 15.90
C ARG A 86 2.98 0.80 16.21
N GLU A 87 3.50 -0.39 15.92
CA GLU A 87 4.90 -0.75 16.12
C GLU A 87 5.84 0.10 15.25
N LEU A 88 5.48 0.35 13.99
CA LEU A 88 6.28 1.18 13.07
C LEU A 88 6.31 2.68 13.41
N HIS A 89 5.56 3.12 14.42
CA HIS A 89 5.43 4.52 14.82
C HIS A 89 5.74 4.74 16.31
N GLN A 90 6.42 3.80 16.97
CA GLN A 90 7.12 4.09 18.24
C GLN A 90 8.54 4.58 17.96
#